data_AF-A0A151SRB6-F1
#
_entry.id   AF-A0A151SRB6-F1
#
_cell.length_a   1.000
_cell.length_b   1.000
_cell.length_c   1.000
_cell.angle_alpha   90.00
_cell.angle_beta   90.00
_cell.angle_gamma   90.00
#
_symmetry.space_group_name_H-M   'P 1'
#
loop_
_entity.id
_entity.type
_entity.pdbx_description
1 polymer ?
#
loop_
_entity_poly.entity_id
_entity_poly.type
_entity_poly.pdbx_seq_one_letter_code
_entity_poly.pdbx_strand_id
1 'polypeptide(L)'
;MDQLRGASVFSMIDLRFGYHQIRVKESDIPKITFRTRYGRCEYVVMCFGVTNAPIVFMDYMNRIFRSFLDRFVVVFIDDILVYSRSLEDHREHLRLVLAVLRER
;
A
#
# COMPACT_ATOMS: atom_id res chain seq x y z
N MET A 1 2.55 -13.07 15.16
CA MET A 1 3.46 -14.11 14.62
C MET A 1 2.77 -15.46 14.39
N ASP A 2 1.55 -15.71 14.91
CA ASP A 2 0.87 -17.00 14.73
C ASP A 2 0.19 -17.23 13.36
N GLN A 3 -0.14 -16.19 12.59
CA GLN A 3 -0.79 -16.35 11.27
C GLN A 3 0.14 -16.92 10.18
N LEU A 4 1.46 -16.79 10.34
CA LEU A 4 2.46 -17.27 9.37
C LEU A 4 2.89 -18.72 9.64
N ARG A 5 2.49 -19.30 10.79
CA ARG A 5 2.82 -20.67 11.17
C ARG A 5 1.98 -21.65 10.33
N GLY A 6 2.50 -22.03 9.17
CA GLY A 6 1.87 -22.98 8.25
C GLY A 6 1.84 -22.50 6.79
N ALA A 7 2.27 -21.27 6.52
CA ALA A 7 2.53 -20.83 5.15
C ALA A 7 3.87 -21.39 4.67
N SER A 8 3.86 -21.96 3.46
CA SER A 8 5.03 -22.55 2.80
C SER A 8 5.55 -21.67 1.67
N VAL A 9 4.70 -20.79 1.14
CA VAL A 9 4.99 -19.89 0.02
C VAL A 9 4.67 -18.47 0.42
N PHE A 10 5.60 -17.57 0.13
CA PHE A 10 5.49 -16.14 0.40
C PHE A 10 5.88 -15.38 -0.87
N SER A 11 5.12 -14.34 -1.19
CA SER A 11 5.45 -13.35 -2.21
C SER A 11 5.33 -11.97 -1.61
N MET A 12 6.33 -11.13 -1.86
CA MET A 12 6.33 -9.74 -1.45
C MET A 12 6.19 -8.88 -2.70
N ILE A 13 5.13 -8.10 -2.76
CA ILE A 13 4.86 -7.16 -3.85
C ILE A 13 5.22 -5.77 -3.34
N ASP A 14 6.22 -5.17 -3.98
CA ASP A 14 6.70 -3.83 -3.67
C ASP A 14 5.86 -2.78 -4.42
N LEU A 15 5.32 -1.80 -3.68
CA LEU A 15 4.54 -0.69 -4.21
C LEU A 15 5.31 0.62 -4.16
N ARG A 16 6.63 0.63 -4.40
CA ARG A 16 7.45 1.87 -4.38
C ARG A 16 6.88 3.07 -5.15
N PHE A 17 6.07 2.83 -6.18
CA PHE A 17 5.41 3.88 -6.96
C PHE A 17 3.99 4.23 -6.47
N GLY A 18 3.44 3.49 -5.51
CA GLY A 18 2.09 3.64 -4.96
C GLY A 18 1.88 5.00 -4.27
N TYR A 19 2.87 5.53 -3.55
CA TYR A 19 2.73 6.86 -2.93
C TYR A 19 2.42 7.97 -3.94
N HIS A 20 3.04 7.91 -5.13
CA HIS A 20 2.81 8.89 -6.18
C HIS A 20 1.42 8.75 -6.82
N GLN A 21 0.72 7.63 -6.61
CA GLN A 21 -0.63 7.40 -7.11
C GLN A 21 -1.70 7.86 -6.11
N ILE A 22 -1.38 8.00 -4.82
CA ILE A 22 -2.33 8.48 -3.81
C ILE A 22 -2.37 10.01 -3.80
N ARG A 23 -3.53 10.57 -4.20
CA ARG A 23 -3.79 12.00 -4.12
C ARG A 23 -3.97 12.43 -2.66
N VAL A 24 -3.37 13.57 -2.31
CA VAL A 24 -3.60 14.20 -1.01
C VAL A 24 -4.96 14.87 -1.03
N LYS A 25 -5.67 14.79 0.11
CA LYS A 25 -6.93 15.48 0.30
C LYS A 25 -6.74 16.99 0.11
N GLU A 26 -7.63 17.65 -0.62
CA GLU A 26 -7.49 19.08 -0.95
C GLU A 26 -7.33 19.99 0.28
N SER A 27 -7.97 19.63 1.40
CA SER A 27 -7.83 20.35 2.68
C SER A 27 -6.43 20.27 3.31
N ASP A 28 -5.63 19.28 2.93
CA ASP A 28 -4.29 19.03 3.48
C ASP A 28 -3.16 19.45 2.51
N ILE A 29 -3.47 19.75 1.24
CA ILE A 29 -2.53 20.34 0.25
C ILE A 29 -1.76 21.57 0.79
N PRO A 30 -2.40 22.56 1.44
CA PRO A 30 -1.67 23.71 1.99
C PRO A 30 -0.72 23.34 3.14
N LYS A 31 -0.90 22.19 3.80
CA LYS A 31 -0.03 21.72 4.90
C LYS A 31 1.25 21.07 4.40
N ILE A 32 1.24 20.55 3.17
CA ILE A 32 2.39 19.92 2.49
C ILE A 32 3.02 20.83 1.44
N THR A 33 2.71 22.13 1.54
CA THR A 33 3.28 23.16 0.69
C THR A 33 4.71 23.48 1.12
N PHE A 34 5.65 23.50 0.19
CA PHE A 34 7.03 23.89 0.43
C PHE A 34 7.39 25.14 -0.39
N ARG A 35 8.32 25.94 0.14
CA ARG A 35 8.86 27.09 -0.59
C ARG A 35 10.21 26.74 -1.16
N THR A 36 10.36 26.93 -2.46
CA THR A 36 11.65 26.97 -3.14
C THR A 36 12.12 28.42 -3.26
N ARG A 37 13.38 28.62 -3.64
CA ARG A 37 13.93 29.95 -3.96
C ARG A 37 13.12 30.69 -5.05
N TYR A 38 12.39 29.96 -5.88
CA TYR A 38 11.68 30.48 -7.06
C TYR A 38 10.16 30.53 -6.89
N GLY A 39 9.62 30.08 -5.76
CA GLY A 39 8.17 30.10 -5.54
C GLY A 39 7.68 29.08 -4.53
N ARG A 40 6.36 28.98 -4.45
CA ARG A 40 5.65 28.02 -3.60
C ARG A 40 5.25 26.82 -4.47
N CYS A 41 5.60 25.63 -4.02
CA CYS A 41 5.23 24.38 -4.66
C CYS A 41 4.32 23.60 -3.71
N GLU A 42 3.27 23.02 -4.26
CA GLU A 42 2.29 22.25 -3.49
C GLU A 42 2.34 20.80 -3.98
N TYR A 43 2.43 19.87 -3.04
CA TYR A 43 2.29 18.46 -3.37
C TYR A 43 0.81 18.13 -3.52
N VAL A 44 0.41 17.66 -4.69
CA VAL A 44 -0.94 17.14 -4.98
C VAL A 44 -1.06 15.63 -4.77
N VAL A 45 0.08 14.95 -4.67
CA VAL A 45 0.22 13.52 -4.39
C VAL A 45 1.09 13.32 -3.15
N MET A 46 0.93 12.18 -2.46
CA MET A 46 1.68 11.91 -1.25
C MET A 46 3.19 11.92 -1.56
N CYS A 47 3.94 12.78 -0.86
CA CYS A 47 5.39 12.87 -1.03
C CYS A 47 6.13 12.13 0.08
N PHE A 48 7.31 11.60 -0.28
CA PHE A 48 8.21 10.99 0.68
C PHE A 48 8.64 12.01 1.75
N GLY A 49 8.59 11.59 3.03
CA GLY A 49 9.03 12.42 4.16
C GLY A 49 7.91 13.09 4.96
N VAL A 50 6.64 12.97 4.56
CA VAL A 50 5.52 13.38 5.42
C VAL A 50 5.32 12.31 6.49
N THR A 51 5.42 12.68 7.78
CA THR A 51 5.34 11.74 8.91
C THR A 51 4.06 10.89 8.93
N ASN A 52 2.96 11.44 8.41
CA ASN A 52 1.67 10.75 8.35
C ASN A 52 1.45 9.96 7.03
N ALA A 53 2.36 10.06 6.05
CA ALA A 53 2.21 9.36 4.77
C ALA A 53 2.10 7.83 4.92
N PRO A 54 2.94 7.15 5.74
CA PRO A 54 2.83 5.71 5.93
C PRO A 54 1.50 5.30 6.57
N ILE A 55 1.00 6.10 7.53
CA ILE A 55 -0.25 5.81 8.25
C ILE A 55 -1.45 5.91 7.30
N VAL A 56 -1.49 6.99 6.49
CA VAL A 56 -2.58 7.19 5.51
C VAL A 56 -2.52 6.15 4.40
N PHE A 57 -1.32 5.81 3.93
CA PHE A 57 -1.13 4.75 2.94
C PHE A 57 -1.58 3.40 3.49
N MET A 58 -1.17 3.05 4.71
CA MET A 58 -1.62 1.82 5.37
C MET A 58 -3.15 1.77 5.55
N ASP A 59 -3.82 2.85 5.99
CA ASP A 59 -5.30 2.86 6.10
C ASP A 59 -5.96 2.68 4.74
N TYR A 60 -5.46 3.35 3.70
CA TYR A 60 -5.98 3.23 2.34
C TYR A 60 -5.84 1.79 1.81
N MET A 61 -4.66 1.21 1.96
CA MET A 61 -4.40 -0.17 1.56
C MET A 61 -5.19 -1.17 2.39
N ASN A 62 -5.35 -0.93 3.69
CA ASN A 62 -6.18 -1.77 4.55
C ASN A 62 -7.65 -1.75 4.14
N ARG A 63 -8.15 -0.62 3.61
CA ARG A 63 -9.52 -0.54 3.06
C ARG A 63 -9.68 -1.31 1.76
N ILE A 64 -8.71 -1.21 0.84
CA ILE A 64 -8.73 -1.95 -0.43
C ILE A 64 -8.63 -3.45 -0.19
N PHE A 65 -7.68 -3.87 0.63
CA PHE A 65 -7.41 -5.28 0.91
C PHE A 65 -8.22 -5.84 2.08
N ARG A 66 -9.19 -5.10 2.63
CA ARG A 66 -9.95 -5.48 3.83
C ARG A 66 -10.52 -6.90 3.78
N SER A 67 -10.95 -7.34 2.60
CA SER A 67 -11.51 -8.67 2.36
C SER A 67 -10.47 -9.80 2.43
N PHE A 68 -9.19 -9.46 2.28
CA PHE A 68 -8.05 -10.38 2.17
C PHE A 68 -7.06 -10.27 3.36
N LEU A 69 -7.12 -9.16 4.10
CA LEU A 69 -6.38 -8.97 5.35
C LEU A 69 -6.66 -10.12 6.32
N ASP A 70 -5.62 -10.51 7.06
CA ASP A 70 -5.66 -11.58 8.07
C ASP A 70 -6.01 -12.98 7.55
N ARG A 71 -6.18 -13.16 6.23
CA ARG A 71 -6.41 -14.46 5.58
C ARG A 71 -5.18 -14.97 4.84
N PHE A 72 -4.69 -14.16 3.90
CA PHE A 72 -3.54 -14.50 3.06
C PHE A 72 -2.73 -13.27 2.62
N VAL A 73 -3.12 -12.07 3.07
CA VAL A 73 -2.42 -10.80 2.79
C VAL A 73 -2.07 -10.10 4.09
N VAL A 74 -0.84 -9.59 4.17
CA VAL A 74 -0.40 -8.61 5.17
C VAL A 74 0.09 -7.38 4.40
N VAL A 75 -0.37 -6.20 4.78
CA VAL A 75 0.14 -4.93 4.24
C VAL A 75 1.08 -4.32 5.25
N PHE A 76 2.28 -3.95 4.81
CA PHE A 76 3.27 -3.29 5.65
C PHE A 76 3.89 -2.12 4.90
N ILE A 77 3.49 -0.90 5.26
CA ILE A 77 3.97 0.34 4.64
C ILE A 77 3.85 0.25 3.11
N ASP A 78 4.94 -0.05 2.40
CA ASP A 78 5.04 -0.12 0.94
C ASP A 78 4.91 -1.51 0.35
N ASP A 79 4.89 -2.53 1.19
CA ASP A 79 4.96 -3.92 0.76
C ASP A 79 3.63 -4.62 1.05
N ILE A 80 3.14 -5.36 0.06
CA ILE A 80 2.09 -6.35 0.26
C ILE A 80 2.75 -7.72 0.35
N LEU A 81 2.68 -8.34 1.52
CA LEU A 81 3.07 -9.72 1.72
C LEU A 81 1.87 -10.64 1.51
N VAL A 82 1.95 -11.48 0.49
CA VAL A 82 1.00 -12.55 0.22
C VAL A 82 1.60 -13.86 0.71
N TYR A 83 0.89 -14.60 1.55
CA TYR A 83 1.35 -15.87 2.10
C TYR A 83 0.32 -16.97 1.87
N SER A 84 0.79 -18.21 1.64
CA SER A 84 -0.09 -19.34 1.30
C SER A 84 0.53 -20.67 1.73
N ARG A 85 -0.33 -21.69 1.91
CA ARG A 85 0.10 -23.03 2.36
C ARG A 85 0.48 -23.96 1.21
N SER A 86 -0.01 -23.69 0.00
CA SER A 86 0.30 -24.44 -1.22
C SER A 86 0.59 -23.48 -2.39
N LEU A 87 1.29 -23.98 -3.40
CA LEU A 87 1.63 -23.22 -4.61
C LEU A 87 0.40 -22.95 -5.49
N GLU A 88 -0.58 -23.85 -5.46
CA GLU A 88 -1.85 -23.71 -6.20
C GLU A 88 -2.71 -22.61 -5.60
N ASP A 89 -2.93 -22.63 -4.27
CA ASP A 89 -3.61 -21.55 -3.55
C ASP A 89 -2.90 -20.22 -3.75
N HIS A 90 -1.56 -20.23 -3.76
CA HIS A 90 -0.77 -19.02 -3.92
C HIS A 90 -1.00 -18.34 -5.27
N ARG A 91 -1.17 -19.12 -6.36
CA ARG A 91 -1.48 -18.56 -7.68
C ARG A 91 -2.83 -17.87 -7.70
N GLU A 92 -3.85 -18.46 -7.07
CA GLU A 92 -5.17 -17.85 -6.96
C GLU A 92 -5.14 -16.60 -6.09
N HIS A 93 -4.46 -16.64 -4.94
CA HIS A 93 -4.28 -15.47 -4.08
C HIS A 93 -3.57 -14.32 -4.80
N LEU A 94 -2.49 -14.61 -5.54
CA LEU A 94 -1.80 -13.60 -6.35
C LEU A 94 -2.71 -13.05 -7.45
N ARG A 95 -3.50 -13.90 -8.12
CA ARG A 95 -4.44 -13.46 -9.14
C ARG A 95 -5.47 -12.49 -8.57
N LEU A 96 -6.01 -12.76 -7.39
CA LEU A 96 -6.96 -11.87 -6.69
C LEU A 96 -6.30 -10.54 -6.32
N VAL A 97 -5.11 -10.57 -5.72
CA VAL A 97 -4.37 -9.36 -5.32
C VAL A 97 -4.04 -8.49 -6.53
N LEU A 98 -3.53 -9.09 -7.62
CA LEU A 98 -3.21 -8.38 -8.85
C LEU A 98 -4.47 -7.85 -9.57
N ALA A 99 -5.59 -8.56 -9.50
CA ALA A 99 -6.85 -8.08 -10.06
C ALA A 99 -7.33 -6.81 -9.34
N VAL A 100 -7.26 -6.80 -8.01
CA VAL A 100 -7.63 -5.63 -7.18
C VAL A 100 -6.70 -4.44 -7.45
N LEU A 101 -5.39 -4.68 -7.59
CA LEU A 101 -4.42 -3.64 -7.94
C LEU A 101 -4.62 -3.07 -9.35
N ARG A 102 -5.20 -3.84 -10.28
CA ARG A 102 -5.46 -3.38 -11.66
C ARG A 102 -6.74 -2.55 -11.79
N GLU A 103 -7.74 -2.82 -10.94
CA GLU A 103 -9.02 -2.09 -10.94
C GLU A 103 -8.97 -0.73 -10.21
N ARG A 104 -7.86 -0.44 -9.53
CA ARG A 104 -7.66 0.77 -8.72
C ARG A 104 -6.52 1.60 -9.26
#